data_AF-A0A178WVP4-F1
#
_entry.id   AF-A0A178WVP4-F1
#
_cell.length_a   1.000
_cell.length_b   1.000
_cell.length_c   1.000
_cell.angle_alpha   90.00
_cell.angle_beta   90.00
_cell.angle_gamma   90.00
#
_symmetry.space_group_name_H-M   'P 1'
#
loop_
_entity.id
_entity.type
_entity.pdbx_description
1 polymer ?
#
loop_
_entity_poly.entity_id
_entity_poly.type
_entity_poly.pdbx_seq_one_letter_code
_entity_poly.pdbx_strand_id
1 'polypeptide(L)'
;MADQAAALREVWERMGRVDPLWAVMSYPERRGGKWTVEEFLGAGVRDLAFVRDLMDRHGVGLGERVLDFGCGVGRLSKALSTHVPKVVGVDIADSMLRLAREFNPDPGRTEFLRIDGRRLPFEDDSFDSAISLTVLQHSPPQVQIAVLAELARVIRPGGLLAIQAVSAQWSGRPLGAEACQAEITILEAPASIRPGAAGLVRARVTNRGTQVWPVDEEIRLGNHWLRDEATTVRDDGRTDLPYPLRPGESAELTLSVRAPQSPGGYVLELDMMQELVAWWAQYGSPTARVTVECADEAEPAQHTPPRPLVPPAPDLRDGTEGIEMHPIPVSLLQALFSHFGGHVLTTEPDPFSEPPWDSRTYLVTL
;
A
#
# COMPACT_ATOMS: atom_id res chain seq x y z
N MET A 1 0.43 -7.59 -9.36
CA MET A 1 1.14 -6.31 -9.13
C MET A 1 0.73 -5.19 -10.10
N ALA A 2 0.75 -5.37 -11.44
CA ALA A 2 0.42 -4.28 -12.39
C ALA A 2 -0.99 -3.67 -12.22
N ASP A 3 -1.98 -4.49 -11.81
CA ASP A 3 -3.38 -4.08 -11.63
C ASP A 3 -3.57 -3.13 -10.43
N GLN A 4 -2.79 -3.31 -9.36
CA GLN A 4 -2.92 -2.52 -8.13
C GLN A 4 -2.36 -1.10 -8.25
N ALA A 5 -1.19 -0.94 -8.90
CA ALA A 5 -0.62 0.39 -9.16
C ALA A 5 -1.51 1.21 -10.12
N ALA A 6 -2.16 0.54 -11.08
CA ALA A 6 -3.10 1.18 -12.00
C ALA A 6 -4.37 1.65 -11.27
N ALA A 7 -4.95 0.82 -10.39
CA ALA A 7 -6.09 1.20 -9.57
C ALA A 7 -5.77 2.38 -8.63
N LEU A 8 -4.61 2.35 -7.97
CA LEU A 8 -4.14 3.44 -7.11
C LEU A 8 -4.01 4.74 -7.90
N ARG A 9 -3.44 4.68 -9.11
CA ARG A 9 -3.35 5.85 -10.00
C ARG A 9 -4.72 6.43 -10.32
N GLU A 10 -5.71 5.61 -10.64
CA GLU A 10 -7.07 6.10 -10.95
C GLU A 10 -7.70 6.87 -9.78
N VAL A 11 -7.47 6.41 -8.55
CA VAL A 11 -7.91 7.12 -7.32
C VAL A 11 -7.23 8.49 -7.23
N TRP A 12 -5.90 8.54 -7.35
CA TRP A 12 -5.16 9.80 -7.23
C TRP A 12 -5.41 10.75 -8.40
N GLU A 13 -5.63 10.23 -9.61
CA GLU A 13 -6.07 11.01 -10.77
C GLU A 13 -7.39 11.74 -10.51
N ARG A 14 -8.38 11.00 -9.99
CA ARG A 14 -9.69 11.55 -9.61
C ARG A 14 -9.54 12.61 -8.53
N MET A 15 -8.78 12.32 -7.48
CA MET A 15 -8.59 13.25 -6.36
C MET A 15 -7.88 14.55 -6.78
N GLY A 16 -6.87 14.46 -7.64
CA GLY A 16 -6.17 15.63 -8.17
C GLY A 16 -7.04 16.54 -9.04
N ARG A 17 -8.23 16.08 -9.47
CA ARG A 17 -9.22 16.89 -10.20
C ARG A 17 -10.29 17.50 -9.30
N VAL A 18 -10.57 16.89 -8.14
CA VAL A 18 -11.69 17.27 -7.28
C VAL A 18 -11.25 18.21 -6.16
N ASP A 19 -10.30 17.79 -5.34
CA ASP A 19 -9.81 18.58 -4.20
C ASP A 19 -8.33 18.25 -3.94
N PRO A 20 -7.42 18.70 -4.83
CA PRO A 20 -6.04 18.22 -4.88
C PRO A 20 -5.23 18.55 -3.63
N LEU A 21 -5.44 19.73 -3.03
CA LEU A 21 -4.71 20.15 -1.83
C LEU A 21 -5.16 19.35 -0.62
N TRP A 22 -6.47 19.15 -0.48
CA TRP A 22 -7.03 18.32 0.58
C TRP A 22 -6.68 16.84 0.41
N ALA A 23 -6.62 16.33 -0.82
CA ALA A 23 -6.20 14.96 -1.08
C ALA A 23 -4.76 14.68 -0.61
N VAL A 24 -3.86 15.66 -0.72
CA VAL A 24 -2.49 15.56 -0.17
C VAL A 24 -2.47 15.78 1.35
N MET A 25 -3.28 16.71 1.86
CA MET A 25 -3.38 17.00 3.30
C MET A 25 -4.84 16.98 3.76
N SER A 26 -5.29 15.79 4.14
CA SER A 26 -6.71 15.43 4.34
C SER A 26 -7.30 15.85 5.69
N TYR A 27 -6.93 17.04 6.19
CA TYR A 27 -7.53 17.57 7.41
C TYR A 27 -9.05 17.80 7.20
N PRO A 28 -9.94 17.21 8.03
CA PRO A 28 -11.38 17.25 7.80
C PRO A 28 -11.96 18.66 7.60
N GLU A 29 -11.46 19.64 8.37
CA GLU A 29 -11.90 21.03 8.34
C GLU A 29 -11.47 21.78 7.08
N ARG A 30 -10.42 21.31 6.39
CA ARG A 30 -9.88 21.91 5.16
C ARG A 30 -10.52 21.36 3.86
N ARG A 31 -11.45 20.43 3.98
CA ARG A 31 -12.15 19.82 2.85
C ARG A 31 -13.04 20.81 2.09
N GLY A 32 -13.17 20.59 0.79
CA GLY A 32 -14.02 21.37 -0.12
C GLY A 32 -13.30 22.61 -0.65
N GLY A 33 -12.00 22.47 -0.95
CA GLY A 33 -11.17 23.55 -1.48
C GLY A 33 -10.89 24.70 -0.49
N LYS A 34 -10.88 24.41 0.82
CA LYS A 34 -10.63 25.43 1.87
C LYS A 34 -9.15 25.65 2.17
N TRP A 35 -8.26 24.93 1.49
CA TRP A 35 -6.85 25.26 1.45
C TRP A 35 -6.62 26.44 0.52
N THR A 36 -5.95 27.48 1.00
CA THR A 36 -5.23 28.38 0.08
C THR A 36 -3.93 27.71 -0.35
N VAL A 37 -3.44 28.05 -1.56
CA VAL A 37 -2.16 27.55 -2.06
C VAL A 37 -1.02 27.95 -1.13
N GLU A 38 -1.04 29.17 -0.59
CA GLU A 38 -0.02 29.67 0.33
C GLU A 38 0.04 28.87 1.64
N GLU A 39 -1.09 28.64 2.30
CA GLU A 39 -1.15 27.82 3.52
C GLU A 39 -0.65 26.40 3.26
N PHE A 40 -1.06 25.81 2.13
CA PHE A 40 -0.68 24.46 1.76
C PHE A 40 0.83 24.34 1.49
N LEU A 41 1.42 25.27 0.74
CA LEU A 41 2.86 25.31 0.51
C LEU A 41 3.63 25.62 1.81
N GLY A 42 3.07 26.46 2.69
CA GLY A 42 3.62 26.75 4.01
C GLY A 42 3.73 25.51 4.90
N ALA A 43 2.78 24.58 4.79
CA ALA A 43 2.88 23.28 5.46
C ALA A 43 4.10 22.45 4.96
N GLY A 44 4.45 22.55 3.68
CA GLY A 44 5.69 21.95 3.14
C GLY A 44 6.96 22.48 3.79
N VAL A 45 7.03 23.79 4.04
CA VAL A 45 8.17 24.42 4.73
C VAL A 45 8.27 23.92 6.17
N ARG A 46 7.14 23.83 6.87
CA ARG A 46 7.08 23.33 8.25
C ARG A 46 7.54 21.87 8.34
N ASP A 47 7.03 21.01 7.46
CA ASP A 47 7.38 19.58 7.46
C ASP A 47 8.85 19.37 7.09
N LEU A 48 9.38 20.13 6.12
CA LEU A 48 10.81 20.10 5.80
C LEU A 48 11.68 20.60 6.96
N ALA A 49 11.24 21.62 7.70
CA ALA A 49 11.98 22.12 8.85
C ALA A 49 12.14 21.04 9.93
N PHE A 50 11.09 20.24 10.16
CA PHE A 50 11.19 19.09 11.06
C PHE A 50 12.23 18.07 10.56
N VAL A 51 12.17 17.67 9.29
CA VAL A 51 13.15 16.71 8.72
C VAL A 51 14.57 17.27 8.77
N ARG A 52 14.75 18.57 8.48
CA ARG A 52 16.06 19.23 8.55
C ARG A 52 16.62 19.31 9.97
N ASP A 53 15.79 19.50 11.00
CA ASP A 53 16.24 19.39 12.39
C ASP A 53 16.82 18.00 12.68
N LEU A 54 16.16 16.94 12.20
CA LEU A 54 16.70 15.57 12.32
C LEU A 54 18.06 15.47 11.62
N MET A 55 18.18 16.01 10.41
CA MET A 55 19.44 16.00 9.65
C MET A 55 20.56 16.73 10.41
N ASP A 56 20.26 17.92 10.93
CA ASP A 56 21.22 18.75 11.67
C ASP A 56 21.69 18.05 12.95
N ARG A 57 20.79 17.35 13.68
CA ARG A 57 21.14 16.55 14.87
C ARG A 57 22.10 15.39 14.58
N HIS A 58 22.13 14.90 13.34
CA HIS A 58 22.97 13.78 12.92
C HIS A 58 24.12 14.17 11.99
N GLY A 59 24.29 15.47 11.70
CA GLY A 59 25.38 15.97 10.86
C GLY A 59 25.31 15.52 9.40
N VAL A 60 24.10 15.29 8.88
CA VAL A 60 23.85 14.90 7.48
C VAL A 60 23.15 16.03 6.72
N GLY A 61 23.15 15.97 5.39
CA GLY A 61 22.53 17.01 4.55
C GLY A 61 21.94 16.46 3.26
N LEU A 62 21.14 17.30 2.60
CA LEU A 62 20.38 16.94 1.39
C LEU A 62 21.23 16.76 0.12
N GLY A 63 22.47 17.26 0.11
CA GLY A 63 23.28 17.35 -1.11
C GLY A 63 22.72 18.32 -2.13
N GLU A 64 22.92 18.04 -3.42
CA GLU A 64 22.62 18.96 -4.52
C GLU A 64 21.38 18.57 -5.34
N ARG A 65 21.16 17.26 -5.51
CA ARG A 65 20.06 16.71 -6.30
C ARG A 65 19.17 15.80 -5.44
N VAL A 66 17.98 16.29 -5.14
CA VAL A 66 17.02 15.64 -4.24
C VAL A 66 15.81 15.10 -5.01
N LEU A 67 15.39 13.88 -4.68
CA LEU A 67 14.14 13.27 -5.14
C LEU A 67 13.01 13.53 -4.12
N ASP A 68 11.91 14.13 -4.57
CA ASP A 68 10.64 14.21 -3.83
C ASP A 68 9.70 13.11 -4.37
N PHE A 69 9.64 11.97 -3.66
CA PHE A 69 8.86 10.82 -4.10
C PHE A 69 7.41 10.91 -3.62
N GLY A 70 6.46 10.78 -4.56
CA GLY A 70 5.04 11.05 -4.30
C GLY A 70 4.80 12.54 -4.06
N CYS A 71 5.36 13.39 -4.91
CA CYS A 71 5.40 14.84 -4.70
C CYS A 71 4.02 15.51 -4.69
N GLY A 72 2.97 14.82 -5.17
CA GLY A 72 1.62 15.34 -5.30
C GLY A 72 1.62 16.64 -6.10
N VAL A 73 1.04 17.69 -5.52
CA VAL A 73 1.03 19.05 -6.10
C VAL A 73 2.29 19.87 -5.79
N GLY A 74 3.41 19.22 -5.44
CA GLY A 74 4.72 19.86 -5.28
C GLY A 74 4.89 20.65 -3.97
N ARG A 75 4.18 20.25 -2.91
CA ARG A 75 4.23 20.89 -1.58
C ARG A 75 5.64 20.91 -1.00
N LEU A 76 6.24 19.72 -0.92
CA LEU A 76 7.57 19.52 -0.37
C LEU A 76 8.63 19.96 -1.38
N SER A 77 8.42 19.68 -2.66
CA SER A 77 9.27 20.18 -3.76
C SER A 77 9.51 21.69 -3.69
N LYS A 78 8.47 22.49 -3.40
CA LYS A 78 8.61 23.94 -3.23
C LYS A 78 9.56 24.29 -2.10
N ALA A 79 9.38 23.67 -0.94
CA ALA A 79 10.23 23.90 0.22
C ALA A 79 11.67 23.44 -0.04
N LEU A 80 11.86 22.25 -0.62
CA LEU A 80 13.19 21.74 -0.94
C LEU A 80 13.93 22.63 -1.93
N SER A 81 13.21 23.19 -2.90
CA SER A 81 13.81 24.05 -3.91
C SER A 81 14.51 25.26 -3.30
N THR A 82 14.11 25.76 -2.12
CA THR A 82 14.81 26.90 -1.50
C THR A 82 16.15 26.52 -0.86
N HIS A 83 16.40 25.22 -0.68
CA HIS A 83 17.56 24.69 0.03
C HIS A 83 18.56 23.96 -0.86
N VAL A 84 18.13 23.41 -2.01
CA VAL A 84 18.99 22.66 -2.92
C VAL A 84 18.95 23.19 -4.36
N PRO A 85 20.03 23.00 -5.15
CA PRO A 85 20.08 23.38 -6.56
C PRO A 85 19.03 22.70 -7.44
N LYS A 86 18.77 21.39 -7.22
CA LYS A 86 17.86 20.62 -8.07
C LYS A 86 16.96 19.71 -7.25
N VAL A 87 15.65 19.83 -7.49
CA VAL A 87 14.62 18.93 -6.98
C VAL A 87 13.95 18.24 -8.16
N VAL A 88 13.79 16.92 -8.07
CA VAL A 88 12.98 16.13 -9.00
C VAL A 88 11.81 15.55 -8.21
N GLY A 89 10.60 15.99 -8.50
CA GLY A 89 9.36 15.42 -7.97
C GLY A 89 8.82 14.32 -8.87
N VAL A 90 8.43 13.19 -8.29
CA VAL A 90 7.75 12.11 -9.01
C VAL A 90 6.40 11.80 -8.39
N ASP A 91 5.40 11.56 -9.25
CA ASP A 91 4.07 11.14 -8.81
C ASP A 91 3.42 10.23 -9.86
N ILE A 92 2.42 9.45 -9.43
CA ILE A 92 1.67 8.55 -10.32
C ILE A 92 0.55 9.28 -11.07
N ALA A 93 0.07 10.42 -10.55
CA ALA A 93 -1.05 11.19 -11.10
C ALA A 93 -0.60 12.45 -11.86
N ASP A 94 -0.89 12.49 -13.17
CA ASP A 94 -0.74 13.68 -14.01
C ASP A 94 -1.57 14.86 -13.50
N SER A 95 -2.76 14.60 -12.94
CA SER A 95 -3.61 15.66 -12.39
C SER A 95 -2.93 16.43 -11.25
N MET A 96 -2.11 15.74 -10.45
CA MET A 96 -1.28 16.32 -9.39
C MET A 96 -0.04 17.04 -9.97
N LEU A 97 0.69 16.38 -10.87
CA LEU A 97 1.91 16.93 -11.48
C LEU A 97 1.66 18.21 -12.28
N ARG A 98 0.47 18.36 -12.87
CA ARG A 98 0.06 19.61 -13.52
C ARG A 98 0.09 20.79 -12.54
N LEU A 99 -0.48 20.63 -11.35
CA LEU A 99 -0.48 21.66 -10.31
C LEU A 99 0.90 21.83 -9.69
N ALA A 100 1.68 20.75 -9.56
CA ALA A 100 3.06 20.82 -9.10
C ALA A 100 3.90 21.76 -9.97
N ARG A 101 3.78 21.66 -11.30
CA ARG A 101 4.43 22.57 -12.26
C ARG A 101 3.91 24.00 -12.16
N GLU A 102 2.61 24.17 -11.90
CA GLU A 102 1.98 25.50 -11.74
C GLU A 102 2.50 26.23 -10.49
N PHE A 103 2.59 25.53 -9.36
CA PHE A 103 3.04 26.11 -8.08
C PHE A 103 4.57 26.27 -7.98
N ASN A 104 5.30 25.59 -8.87
CA ASN A 104 6.76 25.59 -8.94
C ASN A 104 7.24 25.94 -10.37
N PRO A 105 7.08 27.21 -10.82
CA PRO A 105 7.36 27.60 -12.20
C PRO A 105 8.86 27.82 -12.52
N ASP A 106 9.77 27.21 -11.75
CA ASP A 106 11.22 27.29 -11.98
C ASP A 106 11.74 25.93 -12.50
N PRO A 107 11.78 25.71 -13.83
CA PRO A 107 12.23 24.46 -14.42
C PRO A 107 13.75 24.21 -14.26
N GLY A 108 14.53 25.26 -13.99
CA GLY A 108 15.95 25.12 -13.70
C GLY A 108 16.18 24.40 -12.37
N ARG A 109 15.31 24.69 -11.39
CA ARG A 109 15.42 24.20 -10.02
C ARG A 109 14.51 23.02 -9.70
N THR A 110 13.33 22.94 -10.32
CA THR A 110 12.33 21.88 -10.08
C THR A 110 11.95 21.18 -11.37
N GLU A 111 11.83 19.85 -11.31
CA GLU A 111 11.39 19.00 -12.41
C GLU A 111 10.35 18.01 -11.91
N PHE A 112 9.31 17.74 -12.70
CA PHE A 112 8.20 16.88 -12.29
C PHE A 112 7.94 15.80 -13.33
N LEU A 113 7.97 14.54 -12.91
CA LEU A 113 7.90 13.37 -13.79
C LEU A 113 6.84 12.36 -13.34
N ARG A 114 6.07 11.87 -14.31
CA ARG A 114 5.08 10.81 -14.08
C ARG A 114 5.77 9.46 -13.98
N ILE A 115 5.42 8.68 -12.97
CA ILE A 115 5.90 7.31 -12.78
C ILE A 115 4.74 6.32 -12.73
N ASP A 116 5.03 5.03 -12.96
CA ASP A 116 4.04 3.95 -12.87
C ASP A 116 4.22 3.11 -11.57
N GLY A 117 4.98 3.62 -10.59
CA GLY A 117 5.14 3.03 -9.25
C GLY A 117 5.97 1.74 -9.15
N ARG A 118 6.56 1.24 -10.24
CA ARG A 118 7.34 -0.03 -10.25
C ARG A 118 8.85 0.14 -10.29
N ARG A 119 9.31 1.05 -11.15
CA ARG A 119 10.72 1.35 -11.38
C ARG A 119 10.84 2.81 -11.72
N LEU A 120 11.71 3.51 -11.01
CA LEU A 120 12.02 4.89 -11.28
C LEU A 120 12.87 4.99 -12.56
N PRO A 121 12.57 5.92 -13.47
CA PRO A 121 13.28 6.08 -14.74
C PRO A 121 14.61 6.84 -14.54
N PHE A 122 15.36 6.46 -13.51
CA PHE A 122 16.65 7.04 -13.17
C PHE A 122 17.70 5.94 -13.04
N GLU A 123 18.93 6.29 -13.37
CA GLU A 123 20.09 5.44 -13.13
C GLU A 123 20.33 5.26 -11.63
N ASP A 124 21.08 4.21 -11.30
CA ASP A 124 21.56 3.96 -9.95
C ASP A 124 22.39 5.18 -9.48
N ASP A 125 22.40 5.44 -8.18
CA ASP A 125 23.23 6.47 -7.54
C ASP A 125 23.05 7.91 -8.09
N SER A 126 21.93 8.20 -8.73
CA SER A 126 21.69 9.49 -9.41
C SER A 126 21.24 10.62 -8.48
N PHE A 127 20.88 10.34 -7.23
CA PHE A 127 20.44 11.33 -6.25
C PHE A 127 21.31 11.34 -5.00
N ASP A 128 21.52 12.53 -4.43
CA ASP A 128 22.16 12.68 -3.11
C ASP A 128 21.23 12.27 -1.98
N SER A 129 19.93 12.54 -2.15
CA SER A 129 18.92 12.24 -1.15
C SER A 129 17.55 12.03 -1.78
N ALA A 130 16.68 11.28 -1.10
CA ALA A 130 15.26 11.26 -1.37
C ALA A 130 14.44 11.54 -0.11
N ILE A 131 13.31 12.22 -0.29
CA ILE A 131 12.32 12.45 0.76
C ILE A 131 10.96 11.99 0.26
N SER A 132 10.23 11.30 1.13
CA SER A 132 8.87 10.80 0.87
C SER A 132 8.02 10.95 2.13
N LEU A 133 7.13 11.94 2.17
CA LEU A 133 6.24 12.21 3.30
C LEU A 133 4.78 12.08 2.87
N THR A 134 3.93 11.44 3.66
CA THR A 134 2.50 11.23 3.38
C THR A 134 2.20 10.45 2.09
N VAL A 135 2.97 9.40 1.78
CA VAL A 135 2.86 8.64 0.52
C VAL A 135 2.72 7.14 0.74
N LEU A 136 3.66 6.50 1.44
CA LEU A 136 3.76 5.04 1.50
C LEU A 136 2.49 4.37 2.02
N GLN A 137 1.81 4.99 2.99
CA GLN A 137 0.60 4.45 3.61
C GLN A 137 -0.53 4.22 2.59
N HIS A 138 -0.53 4.89 1.44
CA HIS A 138 -1.57 4.72 0.43
C HIS A 138 -1.25 3.62 -0.59
N SER A 139 -0.13 2.92 -0.40
CA SER A 139 0.32 1.84 -1.26
C SER A 139 0.20 0.50 -0.53
N PRO A 140 -0.27 -0.58 -1.19
CA PRO A 140 -0.24 -1.91 -0.61
C PRO A 140 1.19 -2.33 -0.22
N PRO A 141 1.39 -3.20 0.79
CA PRO A 141 2.72 -3.50 1.34
C PRO A 141 3.78 -3.92 0.30
N GLN A 142 3.41 -4.74 -0.69
CA GLN A 142 4.28 -5.14 -1.80
C GLN A 142 4.75 -3.97 -2.67
N VAL A 143 3.89 -2.95 -2.85
CA VAL A 143 4.24 -1.71 -3.55
C VAL A 143 5.17 -0.88 -2.68
N GLN A 144 4.93 -0.81 -1.37
CA GLN A 144 5.83 -0.11 -0.43
C GLN A 144 7.25 -0.70 -0.48
N ILE A 145 7.38 -2.04 -0.46
CA ILE A 145 8.68 -2.73 -0.56
C ILE A 145 9.39 -2.39 -1.88
N ALA A 146 8.67 -2.44 -3.01
CA ALA A 146 9.24 -2.12 -4.32
C ALA A 146 9.70 -0.66 -4.41
N VAL A 147 8.92 0.28 -3.84
CA VAL A 147 9.27 1.69 -3.75
C VAL A 147 10.53 1.88 -2.90
N LEU A 148 10.61 1.25 -1.73
CA LEU A 148 11.78 1.35 -0.86
C LEU A 148 13.05 0.82 -1.54
N ALA A 149 12.95 -0.29 -2.29
CA ALA A 149 14.05 -0.83 -3.06
C ALA A 149 14.52 0.14 -4.17
N GLU A 150 13.58 0.77 -4.89
CA GLU A 150 13.90 1.73 -5.94
C GLU A 150 14.47 3.03 -5.39
N LEU A 151 13.97 3.53 -4.26
CA LEU A 151 14.55 4.68 -3.57
C LEU A 151 15.98 4.37 -3.14
N ALA A 152 16.23 3.18 -2.58
CA ALA A 152 17.57 2.76 -2.22
C ALA A 152 18.51 2.69 -3.43
N ARG A 153 18.04 2.17 -4.57
CA ARG A 153 18.83 2.05 -5.80
C ARG A 153 19.26 3.40 -6.38
N VAL A 154 18.37 4.40 -6.38
CA VAL A 154 18.65 5.68 -7.05
C VAL A 154 19.40 6.68 -6.16
N ILE A 155 19.49 6.42 -4.85
CA ILE A 155 20.27 7.22 -3.92
C ILE A 155 21.71 6.69 -3.92
N ARG A 156 22.69 7.58 -4.07
CA ARG A 156 24.10 7.19 -4.06
C ARG A 156 24.53 6.60 -2.71
N PRO A 157 25.62 5.82 -2.65
CA PRO A 157 26.19 5.37 -1.39
C PRO A 157 26.57 6.55 -0.49
N GLY A 158 26.20 6.46 0.78
CA GLY A 158 26.29 7.52 1.78
C GLY A 158 25.21 8.60 1.65
N GLY A 159 24.28 8.47 0.71
CA GLY A 159 23.16 9.39 0.51
C GLY A 159 22.06 9.19 1.55
N LEU A 160 21.09 10.10 1.55
CA LEU A 160 20.10 10.20 2.62
C LEU A 160 18.68 9.87 2.15
N LEU A 161 17.97 9.03 2.89
CA LEU A 161 16.55 8.78 2.74
C LEU A 161 15.81 9.29 3.99
N ALA A 162 14.89 10.24 3.82
CA ALA A 162 13.93 10.61 4.85
C ALA A 162 12.53 10.16 4.44
N ILE A 163 11.93 9.27 5.22
CA ILE A 163 10.65 8.66 4.86
C ILE A 163 9.68 8.62 6.02
N GLN A 164 8.45 9.02 5.74
CA GLN A 164 7.34 8.84 6.66
C GLN A 164 6.62 7.53 6.36
N ALA A 165 6.34 6.76 7.40
CA ALA A 165 5.56 5.55 7.30
C ALA A 165 4.59 5.43 8.49
N VAL A 166 3.36 4.99 8.21
CA VAL A 166 2.43 4.57 9.26
C VAL A 166 2.93 3.23 9.77
N SER A 167 3.39 3.24 11.01
CA SER A 167 3.92 2.07 11.69
C SER A 167 2.77 1.27 12.27
N ALA A 168 2.71 -0.02 11.94
CA ALA A 168 2.07 -0.98 12.83
C ALA A 168 3.17 -1.69 13.63
N GLN A 169 2.91 -1.93 14.91
CA GLN A 169 3.66 -2.96 15.62
C GLN A 169 3.24 -4.30 15.01
N TRP A 170 4.10 -4.87 14.16
CA TRP A 170 3.96 -6.26 13.77
C TRP A 170 4.41 -7.11 14.94
N SER A 171 3.44 -7.64 15.68
CA SER A 171 3.66 -8.74 16.62
C SER A 171 3.98 -10.05 15.90
N GLY A 172 3.60 -10.11 14.61
CA GLY A 172 3.86 -11.13 13.60
C GLY A 172 5.12 -11.94 13.80
N ARG A 173 5.08 -13.00 14.60
CA ARG A 173 6.09 -14.05 14.54
C ARG A 173 5.74 -14.89 13.32
N PRO A 174 6.65 -15.01 12.33
CA PRO A 174 6.42 -15.93 11.22
C PRO A 174 6.08 -17.31 11.76
N LEU A 175 4.92 -17.83 11.37
CA LEU A 175 4.58 -19.20 11.68
C LEU A 175 5.51 -20.14 10.91
N GLY A 176 6.05 -21.14 11.62
CA GLY A 176 6.81 -22.20 10.97
C GLY A 176 5.89 -23.09 10.12
N ALA A 177 6.46 -23.81 9.17
CA ALA A 177 5.73 -24.67 8.24
C ALA A 177 4.76 -25.67 8.92
N GLU A 178 5.12 -26.16 10.12
CA GLU A 178 4.25 -27.06 10.91
C GLU A 178 3.00 -26.38 11.48
N ALA A 179 3.04 -25.08 11.72
CA ALA A 179 1.88 -24.29 12.14
C ALA A 179 1.02 -23.87 10.93
N CYS A 180 1.62 -23.71 9.76
CA CYS A 180 0.97 -23.31 8.51
C CYS A 180 0.36 -24.51 7.77
N GLN A 181 -0.56 -25.25 8.40
CA GLN A 181 -1.25 -26.39 7.78
C GLN A 181 -2.75 -26.21 7.87
N ALA A 182 -3.40 -25.93 6.76
CA ALA A 182 -4.84 -25.73 6.67
C ALA A 182 -5.54 -26.88 5.94
N GLU A 183 -6.79 -27.11 6.29
CA GLU A 183 -7.73 -27.81 5.43
C GLU A 183 -8.84 -26.84 5.04
N ILE A 184 -9.02 -26.64 3.74
CA ILE A 184 -9.98 -25.67 3.19
C ILE A 184 -11.04 -26.42 2.40
N THR A 185 -12.31 -26.15 2.71
CA THR A 185 -13.46 -26.73 2.00
C THR A 185 -14.32 -25.59 1.47
N ILE A 186 -14.43 -25.46 0.16
CA ILE A 186 -15.34 -24.51 -0.48
C ILE A 186 -16.77 -24.98 -0.24
N LEU A 187 -17.56 -24.16 0.42
CA LEU A 187 -18.98 -24.41 0.71
C LEU A 187 -19.85 -23.86 -0.42
N GLU A 188 -19.55 -22.64 -0.86
CA GLU A 188 -20.30 -21.94 -1.91
C GLU A 188 -19.34 -21.10 -2.74
N ALA A 189 -19.47 -21.15 -4.07
CA ALA A 189 -18.75 -20.30 -5.00
C ALA A 189 -19.62 -20.05 -6.24
N PRO A 190 -19.50 -18.89 -6.90
CA PRO A 190 -20.23 -18.63 -8.14
C PRO A 190 -19.72 -19.55 -9.24
N ALA A 191 -20.64 -20.20 -9.97
CA ALA A 191 -20.28 -20.98 -11.16
C ALA A 191 -19.87 -20.07 -12.33
N SER A 192 -20.42 -18.85 -12.39
CA SER A 192 -20.07 -17.83 -13.36
C SER A 192 -20.05 -16.43 -12.74
N ILE A 193 -19.22 -15.54 -13.29
CA ILE A 193 -19.09 -14.16 -12.84
C ILE A 193 -18.78 -13.24 -14.03
N ARG A 194 -19.34 -12.03 -14.06
CA ARG A 194 -19.01 -11.06 -15.11
C ARG A 194 -17.56 -10.59 -15.02
N PRO A 195 -16.89 -10.32 -16.15
CA PRO A 195 -15.56 -9.74 -16.14
C PRO A 195 -15.47 -8.49 -15.25
N GLY A 196 -14.47 -8.46 -14.36
CA GLY A 196 -14.24 -7.37 -13.41
C GLY A 196 -15.27 -7.23 -12.28
N ALA A 197 -16.33 -8.03 -12.23
CA ALA A 197 -17.34 -7.99 -11.17
C ALA A 197 -16.85 -8.66 -9.88
N ALA A 198 -17.47 -8.29 -8.76
CA ALA A 198 -17.22 -8.91 -7.47
C ALA A 198 -18.13 -10.12 -7.23
N GLY A 199 -17.62 -11.16 -6.57
CA GLY A 199 -18.34 -12.36 -6.18
C GLY A 199 -17.98 -12.75 -4.75
N LEU A 200 -18.86 -13.51 -4.10
CA LEU A 200 -18.65 -14.02 -2.75
C LEU A 200 -18.40 -15.52 -2.79
N VAL A 201 -17.39 -15.96 -2.04
CA VAL A 201 -17.03 -17.36 -1.89
C VAL A 201 -17.03 -17.70 -0.41
N ARG A 202 -17.79 -18.71 -0.03
CA ARG A 202 -17.80 -19.21 1.35
C ARG A 202 -16.96 -20.46 1.44
N ALA A 203 -16.08 -20.49 2.42
CA ALA A 203 -15.23 -21.64 2.70
C ALA A 203 -15.20 -21.94 4.20
N ARG A 204 -15.09 -23.21 4.54
CA ARG A 204 -14.70 -23.66 5.87
C ARG A 204 -13.20 -23.88 5.88
N VAL A 205 -12.52 -23.28 6.84
CA VAL A 205 -11.09 -23.48 7.08
C VAL A 205 -10.92 -24.18 8.40
N THR A 206 -10.10 -25.22 8.45
CA THR A 206 -9.75 -25.97 9.66
C THR A 206 -8.25 -25.86 9.92
N ASN A 207 -7.89 -25.60 11.17
CA ASN A 207 -6.50 -25.61 11.61
C ASN A 207 -5.99 -27.03 11.75
N ARG A 208 -5.06 -27.42 10.88
CA ARG A 208 -4.32 -28.70 10.92
C ARG A 208 -2.87 -28.53 11.36
N GLY A 209 -2.47 -27.31 11.71
CA GLY A 209 -1.14 -27.00 12.20
C GLY A 209 -0.94 -27.35 13.68
N THR A 210 0.27 -27.11 14.16
CA THR A 210 0.69 -27.44 15.53
C THR A 210 0.38 -26.35 16.57
N GLN A 211 -0.04 -25.16 16.14
CA GLN A 211 -0.22 -23.98 16.99
C GLN A 211 -1.58 -23.31 16.78
N VAL A 212 -1.99 -22.49 17.74
CA VAL A 212 -3.15 -21.61 17.58
C VAL A 212 -2.83 -20.56 16.53
N TRP A 213 -3.75 -20.34 15.59
CA TRP A 213 -3.69 -19.20 14.67
C TRP A 213 -4.41 -18.02 15.31
N PRO A 214 -3.69 -16.96 15.69
CA PRO A 214 -4.35 -15.82 16.29
C PRO A 214 -4.87 -14.86 15.21
N VAL A 215 -5.75 -13.94 15.60
CA VAL A 215 -6.40 -12.98 14.68
C VAL A 215 -5.56 -11.73 14.41
N ASP A 216 -4.53 -11.47 15.22
CA ASP A 216 -3.69 -10.28 15.21
C ASP A 216 -2.35 -10.47 14.46
N GLU A 217 -2.09 -11.67 13.93
CA GLU A 217 -0.84 -12.00 13.24
C GLU A 217 -0.98 -12.00 11.70
N GLU A 218 -1.95 -11.27 11.17
CA GLU A 218 -2.18 -11.12 9.72
C GLU A 218 -2.42 -12.47 8.99
N ILE A 219 -3.03 -13.43 9.69
CA ILE A 219 -3.42 -14.71 9.12
C ILE A 219 -4.77 -14.56 8.43
N ARG A 220 -4.79 -14.77 7.12
CA ARG A 220 -5.95 -14.50 6.26
C ARG A 220 -6.19 -15.66 5.31
N LEU A 221 -7.44 -15.84 4.91
CA LEU A 221 -7.79 -16.62 3.72
C LEU A 221 -7.72 -15.69 2.50
N GLY A 222 -7.00 -16.11 1.47
CA GLY A 222 -6.90 -15.39 0.20
C GLY A 222 -7.22 -16.29 -0.99
N ASN A 223 -7.08 -15.73 -2.19
CA ASN A 223 -7.25 -16.46 -3.44
C ASN A 223 -6.17 -16.16 -4.49
N HIS A 224 -6.06 -17.11 -5.42
CA HIS A 224 -5.42 -16.99 -6.71
C HIS A 224 -6.44 -17.29 -7.82
N TRP A 225 -6.53 -16.42 -8.82
CA TRP A 225 -7.17 -16.74 -10.09
C TRP A 225 -6.12 -17.36 -11.01
N LEU A 226 -6.36 -18.59 -11.45
CA LEU A 226 -5.47 -19.33 -12.32
C LEU A 226 -6.08 -19.50 -13.71
N ARG A 227 -5.26 -19.33 -14.74
CA ARG A 227 -5.55 -19.77 -16.11
C ARG A 227 -4.76 -21.05 -16.40
N ASP A 228 -5.37 -21.97 -17.14
CA ASP A 228 -4.79 -23.27 -17.49
C ASP A 228 -4.31 -24.06 -16.25
N GLU A 229 -5.04 -23.92 -15.14
CA GLU A 229 -4.81 -24.57 -13.82
C GLU A 229 -3.47 -24.26 -13.11
N ALA A 230 -2.61 -23.44 -13.71
CA ALA A 230 -1.26 -23.20 -13.20
C ALA A 230 -0.80 -21.74 -13.22
N THR A 231 -1.33 -20.91 -14.13
CA THR A 231 -0.83 -19.54 -14.30
C THR A 231 -1.66 -18.56 -13.49
N THR A 232 -1.11 -18.02 -12.40
CA THR A 232 -1.76 -16.96 -11.63
C THR A 232 -1.91 -15.69 -12.46
N VAL A 233 -3.16 -15.26 -12.67
CA VAL A 233 -3.50 -14.03 -13.39
C VAL A 233 -3.92 -12.89 -12.47
N ARG A 234 -4.39 -13.19 -11.25
CA ARG A 234 -4.87 -12.20 -10.28
C ARG A 234 -4.92 -12.77 -8.85
N ASP A 235 -4.49 -11.96 -7.88
CA ASP A 235 -4.67 -12.19 -6.44
C ASP A 235 -5.30 -10.95 -5.84
N ASP A 236 -6.41 -11.08 -5.13
CA ASP A 236 -7.18 -9.89 -4.75
C ASP A 236 -8.04 -10.03 -3.49
N GLY A 237 -8.71 -11.15 -3.28
CA GLY A 237 -9.53 -11.38 -2.10
C GLY A 237 -8.69 -11.62 -0.85
N ARG A 238 -9.08 -11.01 0.27
CA ARG A 238 -8.58 -11.28 1.62
C ARG A 238 -9.73 -11.29 2.60
N THR A 239 -9.74 -12.24 3.55
CA THR A 239 -10.64 -12.21 4.71
C THR A 239 -9.92 -12.70 5.95
N ASP A 240 -10.18 -12.03 7.07
CA ASP A 240 -9.57 -12.31 8.37
C ASP A 240 -10.24 -13.48 9.07
N LEU A 241 -9.51 -14.14 9.97
CA LEU A 241 -10.10 -15.11 10.90
C LEU A 241 -11.08 -14.40 11.85
N PRO A 242 -12.28 -14.96 12.11
CA PRO A 242 -13.27 -14.34 12.99
C PRO A 242 -12.89 -14.43 14.48
N TYR A 243 -12.02 -15.36 14.84
CA TYR A 243 -11.50 -15.61 16.18
C TYR A 243 -10.24 -16.49 16.09
N PRO A 244 -9.40 -16.54 17.15
CA PRO A 244 -8.24 -17.42 17.17
C PRO A 244 -8.64 -18.88 16.98
N LEU A 245 -7.98 -19.58 16.06
CA LEU A 245 -8.31 -20.94 15.67
C LEU A 245 -7.29 -21.92 16.27
N ARG A 246 -7.70 -22.78 17.21
CA ARG A 246 -6.80 -23.81 17.79
C ARG A 246 -6.63 -24.98 16.84
N PRO A 247 -5.55 -25.78 16.98
CA PRO A 247 -5.41 -27.03 16.23
C PRO A 247 -6.66 -27.91 16.34
N GLY A 248 -7.21 -28.30 15.19
CA GLY A 248 -8.43 -29.08 15.04
C GLY A 248 -9.73 -28.28 14.94
N GLU A 249 -9.72 -26.97 15.24
CA GLU A 249 -10.91 -26.11 15.13
C GLU A 249 -11.13 -25.60 13.71
N SER A 250 -12.38 -25.27 13.40
CA SER A 250 -12.79 -24.75 12.08
C SER A 250 -13.54 -23.44 12.21
N ALA A 251 -13.40 -22.57 11.22
CA ALA A 251 -14.21 -21.38 11.03
C ALA A 251 -14.79 -21.33 9.61
N GLU A 252 -15.97 -20.73 9.46
CA GLU A 252 -16.52 -20.38 8.15
C GLU A 252 -16.19 -18.93 7.82
N LEU A 253 -15.69 -18.70 6.61
CA LEU A 253 -15.20 -17.44 6.11
C LEU A 253 -15.93 -17.09 4.82
N THR A 254 -16.19 -15.80 4.60
CA THR A 254 -16.75 -15.29 3.34
C THR A 254 -15.73 -14.38 2.69
N LEU A 255 -15.17 -14.82 1.57
CA LEU A 255 -14.19 -14.10 0.78
C LEU A 255 -14.86 -13.34 -0.35
N SER A 256 -14.56 -12.05 -0.49
CA SER A 256 -14.93 -11.26 -1.66
C SER A 256 -13.81 -11.34 -2.70
N VAL A 257 -14.13 -11.78 -3.91
CA VAL A 257 -13.18 -11.92 -5.03
C VAL A 257 -13.64 -11.07 -6.21
N ARG A 258 -12.72 -10.58 -7.04
CA ARG A 258 -13.04 -9.88 -8.28
C ARG A 258 -12.59 -10.69 -9.49
N ALA A 259 -13.49 -10.92 -10.42
CA ALA A 259 -13.21 -11.67 -11.63
C ALA A 259 -12.12 -11.01 -12.50
N PRO A 260 -11.32 -11.80 -13.23
CA PRO A 260 -10.45 -11.28 -14.29
C PRO A 260 -11.21 -10.45 -15.32
N GLN A 261 -10.52 -9.50 -15.97
CA GLN A 261 -11.12 -8.63 -17.00
C GLN A 261 -11.33 -9.34 -18.34
N SER A 262 -10.60 -10.42 -18.60
CA SER A 262 -10.74 -11.19 -19.85
C SER A 262 -11.74 -12.33 -19.64
N PRO A 263 -12.73 -12.49 -20.54
CA PRO A 263 -13.64 -13.63 -20.51
C PRO A 263 -12.91 -14.99 -20.63
N GLY A 264 -13.56 -16.05 -20.14
CA GLY A 264 -13.12 -17.44 -20.24
C GLY A 264 -13.17 -18.20 -18.92
N GLY A 265 -12.80 -19.48 -18.96
CA GLY A 265 -12.75 -20.35 -17.78
C GLY A 265 -11.51 -20.10 -16.94
N TYR A 266 -11.70 -20.00 -15.62
CA TYR A 266 -10.63 -19.86 -14.64
C TYR A 266 -10.79 -20.86 -13.50
N VAL A 267 -9.68 -21.15 -12.82
CA VAL A 267 -9.70 -21.83 -11.53
C VAL A 267 -9.51 -20.77 -10.45
N LEU A 268 -10.45 -20.70 -9.52
CA LEU A 268 -10.29 -19.96 -8.29
C LEU A 268 -9.70 -20.91 -7.23
N GLU A 269 -8.45 -20.67 -6.87
CA GLU A 269 -7.76 -21.35 -5.80
C GLU A 269 -7.83 -20.53 -4.52
N LEU A 270 -8.20 -21.15 -3.40
CA LEU A 270 -8.16 -20.58 -2.06
C LEU A 270 -6.98 -21.16 -1.30
N ASP A 271 -6.20 -20.28 -0.67
CA ASP A 271 -5.08 -20.66 0.20
C ASP A 271 -5.07 -19.78 1.46
N MET A 272 -4.58 -20.36 2.55
CA MET A 272 -4.29 -19.60 3.75
C MET A 272 -2.94 -18.92 3.59
N MET A 273 -2.81 -17.75 4.21
CA MET A 273 -1.56 -17.01 4.21
C MET A 273 -1.34 -16.29 5.52
N GLN A 274 -0.08 -16.02 5.79
CA GLN A 274 0.30 -14.95 6.70
C GLN A 274 0.81 -13.79 5.83
N GLU A 275 0.09 -12.67 5.85
CA GLU A 275 0.40 -11.51 5.01
C GLU A 275 1.87 -11.07 5.22
N LEU A 276 2.55 -10.77 4.11
CA LEU A 276 3.98 -10.44 4.06
C LEU A 276 4.95 -11.55 4.49
N VAL A 277 4.47 -12.75 4.81
CA VAL A 277 5.32 -13.90 5.16
C VAL A 277 5.29 -14.95 4.08
N ALA A 278 4.16 -15.62 3.90
CA ALA A 278 4.04 -16.74 2.97
C ALA A 278 2.58 -17.10 2.69
N TRP A 279 2.36 -17.59 1.48
CA TRP A 279 1.23 -18.46 1.16
C TRP A 279 1.54 -19.86 1.69
N TRP A 280 0.59 -20.50 2.35
CA TRP A 280 0.89 -21.74 3.06
C TRP A 280 1.06 -22.95 2.13
N ALA A 281 0.58 -22.87 0.89
CA ALA A 281 0.97 -23.81 -0.16
C ALA A 281 2.50 -23.89 -0.36
N GLN A 282 3.25 -22.81 -0.08
CA GLN A 282 4.72 -22.82 -0.12
C GLN A 282 5.33 -23.68 0.99
N TYR A 283 4.59 -23.90 2.07
CA TYR A 283 4.92 -24.84 3.14
C TYR A 283 4.26 -26.21 2.98
N GLY A 284 3.65 -26.48 1.82
CA GLY A 284 3.00 -27.74 1.49
C GLY A 284 1.59 -27.91 2.06
N SER A 285 0.98 -26.84 2.60
CA SER A 285 -0.43 -26.87 2.99
C SER A 285 -1.31 -27.06 1.75
N PRO A 286 -2.36 -27.90 1.81
CA PRO A 286 -3.27 -28.07 0.69
C PRO A 286 -4.15 -26.82 0.47
N THR A 287 -4.42 -26.50 -0.80
CA THR A 287 -5.35 -25.45 -1.24
C THR A 287 -6.71 -26.04 -1.62
N ALA A 288 -7.72 -25.19 -1.77
CA ALA A 288 -9.01 -25.58 -2.34
C ALA A 288 -9.24 -24.91 -3.69
N ARG A 289 -9.80 -25.63 -4.67
CA ARG A 289 -9.98 -25.12 -6.03
C ARG A 289 -11.41 -25.29 -6.51
N VAL A 290 -11.92 -24.32 -7.25
CA VAL A 290 -13.21 -24.39 -7.95
C VAL A 290 -13.09 -23.73 -9.33
N THR A 291 -13.75 -24.29 -10.33
CA THR A 291 -13.82 -23.68 -11.67
C THR A 291 -14.91 -22.62 -11.70
N VAL A 292 -14.58 -21.45 -12.25
CA VAL A 292 -15.50 -20.32 -12.40
C VAL A 292 -15.41 -19.79 -13.83
N GLU A 293 -16.55 -19.67 -14.50
CA GLU A 293 -16.63 -19.11 -15.84
C GLU A 293 -16.73 -17.58 -15.78
N CYS A 294 -15.84 -16.88 -16.48
CA CYS A 294 -15.92 -15.44 -16.61
C CYS A 294 -16.63 -15.06 -17.91
N ALA A 295 -17.91 -14.68 -17.83
CA ALA A 295 -18.76 -14.44 -18.99
C ALA A 295 -19.72 -13.26 -18.78
N ASP A 296 -20.11 -12.59 -19.87
CA ASP A 296 -21.00 -11.42 -19.85
C ASP A 296 -22.41 -11.76 -19.31
N GLU A 297 -22.87 -12.98 -19.56
CA GLU A 297 -24.07 -13.57 -18.96
C GLU A 297 -23.67 -14.41 -17.74
N ALA A 298 -23.60 -13.77 -16.57
CA ALA A 298 -23.42 -14.48 -15.30
C ALA A 298 -24.77 -14.65 -14.60
N GLU A 299 -25.03 -15.85 -14.06
CA GLU A 299 -26.19 -16.04 -13.18
C GLU A 299 -26.01 -15.21 -11.90
N PRO A 300 -27.06 -14.51 -11.42
CA PRO A 300 -26.97 -13.76 -10.17
C PRO A 300 -26.66 -14.72 -9.02
N ALA A 301 -25.73 -14.31 -8.14
CA ALA A 301 -25.36 -15.10 -6.97
C ALA A 301 -26.62 -15.48 -6.16
N GLN A 302 -26.80 -16.78 -5.91
CA GLN A 302 -28.02 -17.35 -5.30
C GLN A 302 -28.21 -17.02 -3.81
N HIS A 303 -27.52 -16.01 -3.28
CA HIS A 303 -27.72 -15.59 -1.89
C HIS A 303 -27.65 -14.08 -1.70
N THR A 304 -28.69 -13.57 -1.07
CA THR A 304 -28.68 -12.27 -0.39
C THR A 304 -27.71 -12.36 0.79
N PRO A 305 -26.73 -11.47 0.93
CA PRO A 305 -25.77 -11.54 2.03
C PRO A 305 -26.49 -11.54 3.39
N PRO A 306 -25.98 -12.23 4.42
CA PRO A 306 -26.48 -12.07 5.77
C PRO A 306 -26.42 -10.57 6.12
N ARG A 307 -27.53 -10.04 6.66
CA ARG A 307 -27.60 -8.66 7.11
C ARG A 307 -26.43 -8.45 8.10
N PRO A 308 -25.53 -7.50 7.85
CA PRO A 308 -24.36 -7.34 8.72
C PRO A 308 -24.86 -7.11 10.15
N LEU A 309 -24.29 -7.83 11.12
CA LEU A 309 -24.60 -7.72 12.55
C LEU A 309 -24.30 -6.31 13.07
N VAL A 310 -23.44 -5.59 12.36
CA VAL A 310 -23.23 -4.15 12.48
C VAL A 310 -24.11 -3.50 11.39
N PRO A 311 -25.02 -2.56 11.72
CA PRO A 311 -25.67 -1.78 10.67
C PRO A 311 -24.57 -1.22 9.76
N PRO A 312 -24.76 -1.19 8.42
CA PRO A 312 -23.81 -0.48 7.58
C PRO A 312 -23.58 0.87 8.23
N ALA A 313 -22.30 1.22 8.44
CA ALA A 313 -21.97 2.57 8.84
C ALA A 313 -22.81 3.49 7.94
N PRO A 314 -23.46 4.53 8.50
CA PRO A 314 -24.27 5.44 7.69
C PRO A 314 -23.49 5.77 6.43
N ASP A 315 -24.17 5.82 5.29
CA ASP A 315 -23.59 6.05 3.95
C ASP A 315 -22.79 7.37 3.96
N LEU A 316 -21.56 7.30 4.44
CA LEU A 316 -20.58 8.35 4.47
C LEU A 316 -19.91 8.28 3.10
N ARG A 317 -20.65 8.63 2.03
CA ARG A 317 -20.02 8.98 0.74
C ARG A 317 -19.33 10.33 0.86
N ASP A 318 -18.40 10.38 1.78
CA ASP A 318 -17.29 11.31 1.79
C ASP A 318 -16.45 10.82 0.59
N GLY A 319 -16.19 11.56 -0.49
CA GLY A 319 -15.53 11.05 -1.71
C GLY A 319 -14.11 10.41 -1.62
N THR A 320 -13.67 9.84 -0.49
CA THR A 320 -12.42 9.09 -0.24
C THR A 320 -12.40 7.64 -0.70
N GLU A 321 -13.43 7.14 -1.40
CA GLU A 321 -13.45 5.77 -1.95
C GLU A 321 -12.12 5.42 -2.65
N GLY A 322 -11.35 4.48 -2.05
CA GLY A 322 -10.05 4.02 -2.54
C GLY A 322 -8.80 4.60 -1.89
N ILE A 323 -8.91 5.51 -0.90
CA ILE A 323 -7.77 5.94 -0.06
C ILE A 323 -7.66 5.02 1.14
N GLU A 324 -7.12 3.83 0.92
CA GLU A 324 -6.78 2.91 2.00
C GLU A 324 -5.47 3.34 2.67
N MET A 325 -5.33 3.04 3.96
CA MET A 325 -4.08 3.19 4.69
C MET A 325 -3.54 1.82 5.08
N HIS A 326 -2.39 1.48 4.53
CA HIS A 326 -1.65 0.26 4.76
C HIS A 326 -0.48 0.57 5.68
N PRO A 327 -0.52 0.12 6.94
CA PRO A 327 0.66 0.23 7.78
C PRO A 327 1.78 -0.67 7.27
N ILE A 328 3.02 -0.33 7.60
CA ILE A 328 4.16 -1.21 7.43
C ILE A 328 4.71 -1.62 8.80
N PRO A 329 4.95 -2.92 9.03
CA PRO A 329 5.67 -3.38 10.20
C PRO A 329 7.00 -2.63 10.43
N VAL A 330 7.21 -2.10 11.64
CA VAL A 330 8.47 -1.41 11.99
C VAL A 330 9.69 -2.30 11.75
N SER A 331 9.61 -3.58 12.15
CA SER A 331 10.68 -4.55 12.00
C SER A 331 10.96 -4.90 10.53
N LEU A 332 9.92 -5.00 9.69
CA LEU A 332 10.10 -5.18 8.25
C LEU A 332 10.80 -3.97 7.64
N LEU A 333 10.36 -2.75 7.98
CA LEU A 333 10.96 -1.54 7.47
C LEU A 333 12.45 -1.43 7.85
N GLN A 334 12.80 -1.74 9.11
CA GLN A 334 14.19 -1.80 9.57
C GLN A 334 15.01 -2.88 8.84
N ALA A 335 14.44 -4.07 8.63
CA ALA A 335 15.09 -5.16 7.91
C ALA A 335 15.33 -4.79 6.43
N LEU A 336 14.37 -4.13 5.79
CA LEU A 336 14.52 -3.63 4.42
C LEU A 336 15.65 -2.60 4.32
N PHE A 337 15.68 -1.60 5.21
CA PHE A 337 16.79 -0.64 5.23
C PHE A 337 18.14 -1.33 5.37
N SER A 338 18.26 -2.27 6.31
CA SER A 338 19.51 -3.03 6.50
C SER A 338 19.85 -3.89 5.27
N HIS A 339 18.85 -4.50 4.63
CA HIS A 339 19.04 -5.29 3.40
C HIS A 339 19.58 -4.44 2.25
N PHE A 340 19.13 -3.19 2.16
CA PHE A 340 19.61 -2.23 1.16
C PHE A 340 20.95 -1.57 1.53
N GLY A 341 21.63 -2.01 2.59
CA GLY A 341 22.89 -1.41 3.07
C GLY A 341 22.71 -0.17 3.95
N GLY A 342 21.47 0.22 4.23
CA GLY A 342 21.15 1.42 4.97
C GLY A 342 21.27 1.31 6.49
N HIS A 343 21.59 2.45 7.11
CA HIS A 343 21.67 2.64 8.55
C HIS A 343 20.64 3.68 9.00
N VAL A 344 19.71 3.26 9.85
CA VAL A 344 18.72 4.16 10.46
C VAL A 344 19.43 5.04 11.49
N LEU A 345 19.46 6.35 11.24
CA LEU A 345 20.04 7.35 12.15
C LEU A 345 19.09 7.68 13.30
N THR A 346 17.81 7.90 12.98
CA THR A 346 16.76 8.12 13.97
C THR A 346 15.38 7.71 13.43
N THR A 347 14.45 7.50 14.36
CA THR A 347 13.03 7.30 14.09
C THR A 347 12.26 8.15 15.09
N GLU A 348 11.58 9.17 14.60
CA GLU A 348 10.84 10.11 15.43
C GLU A 348 9.34 10.01 15.13
N PRO A 349 8.46 10.09 16.15
CA PRO A 349 7.03 10.27 15.92
C PRO A 349 6.79 11.50 15.02
N ASP A 350 5.90 11.37 14.05
CA ASP A 350 5.48 12.51 13.24
C ASP A 350 4.65 13.47 14.10
N PRO A 351 5.11 14.70 14.36
CA PRO A 351 4.41 15.65 15.22
C PRO A 351 3.09 16.15 14.61
N PHE A 352 2.83 15.86 13.33
CA PHE A 352 1.64 16.27 12.60
C PHE A 352 0.59 15.17 12.44
N SER A 353 0.85 13.97 13.00
CA SER A 353 -0.07 12.84 12.99
C SER A 353 -1.06 12.92 14.15
N GLU A 354 -2.34 12.66 13.87
CA GLU A 354 -3.38 12.56 14.90
C GLU A 354 -3.75 11.10 15.18
N PRO A 355 -4.14 10.74 16.42
CA PRO A 355 -4.67 9.41 16.73
C PRO A 355 -5.84 9.01 15.82
N PRO A 356 -5.98 7.73 15.44
CA PRO A 356 -5.28 6.56 15.99
C PRO A 356 -3.96 6.18 15.29
N TRP A 357 -3.46 7.01 14.37
CA TRP A 357 -2.33 6.63 13.50
C TRP A 357 -0.96 6.89 14.15
N ASP A 358 -0.16 5.84 14.29
CA ASP A 358 1.25 5.92 14.70
C ASP A 358 2.13 6.14 13.46
N SER A 359 2.20 7.40 13.01
CA SER A 359 3.07 7.83 11.91
C SER A 359 4.45 8.18 12.44
N ARG A 360 5.50 7.69 11.77
CA ARG A 360 6.89 7.92 12.14
C ARG A 360 7.71 8.36 10.95
N THR A 361 8.66 9.26 11.20
CA THR A 361 9.66 9.69 10.22
C THR A 361 10.99 9.00 10.51
N TYR A 362 11.49 8.29 9.51
CA TYR A 362 12.75 7.57 9.52
C TYR A 362 13.79 8.39 8.76
N LEU A 363 14.95 8.59 9.37
CA LEU A 363 16.12 9.16 8.72
C LEU A 363 17.16 8.04 8.53
N VAL A 364 17.51 7.75 7.28
CA VAL A 364 18.35 6.61 6.91
C VAL A 364 19.48 7.07 6.00
N THR A 365 20.71 6.65 6.27
CA THR A 365 21.81 6.76 5.30
C THR A 365 21.95 5.45 4.55
N LEU A 366 22.08 5.47 3.23
CA LEU A 366 22.15 4.28 2.38
C LEU A 366 23.58 3.91 1.98
#